data_AF-M9R4X6-F1
#
_entry.id   AF-M9R4X6-F1
#
_cell.length_a   1.000
_cell.length_b   1.000
_cell.length_c   1.000
_cell.angle_alpha   90.00
_cell.angle_beta   90.00
_cell.angle_gamma   90.00
#
_symmetry.space_group_name_H-M   'P 1'
#
loop_
_entity.id
_entity.type
_entity.pdbx_description
1 polymer ?
#
loop_
_entity_poly.entity_id
_entity_poly.type
_entity_poly.pdbx_seq_one_letter_code
_entity_poly.pdbx_strand_id
1 'polypeptide(L)'
;MFDGSSIAGWKSIDKSDMKLMLDVDSAYIDPFYAEKTLCIHCSVVEPDTGEGYDRDPRGTAERAEAYLKSTGIGDTSYWGPEAEFFLFDDVRYQVGINKVSYQVDAIDASWNTDTQYEMGNTGHRPGVKGGYFPVNPIDDAQDIRSEMLSTMKRMGMKVDKHHHEVASCQHELGLIFGTLTTQADELQKYKYVVHNVAQAYGKTATFMPKPIAGDNGTGMHVNMSIWKDGKPLFAGDKYADLSQEALYFIGGILKHAKALNAITNPSTNSYKRLIPGFEAPVLRAYSASNRSGCVRIPWTESPKAKRVEARFPDPAANPYLCFAALLMAGVDGIKNKIDPGPASDKDLYDLPPEELAEIPTVCGSLREALEELEKDMDFLLQGDVFTKDQLQGYMDLKWEEVYEYEHTPHPVEFKLYYSC
;
A
#
# COMPACT_ATOMS: atom_id res chain seq x y z
N MET A 1 28.93 -0.64 8.17
CA MET A 1 28.60 -1.64 9.20
C MET A 1 27.52 -1.05 10.09
N PHE A 2 26.54 -1.85 10.48
CA PHE A 2 25.50 -1.47 11.43
C PHE A 2 25.06 -2.72 12.21
N ASP A 3 24.37 -2.50 13.32
CA ASP A 3 23.82 -3.57 14.16
C ASP A 3 22.46 -4.04 13.62
N GLY A 4 22.45 -5.19 12.96
CA GLY A 4 21.26 -5.85 12.45
C GLY A 4 20.39 -6.52 13.52
N SER A 5 20.89 -6.71 14.75
CA SER A 5 20.09 -7.25 15.86
C SER A 5 19.13 -6.23 16.46
N SER A 6 19.38 -4.94 16.20
CA SER A 6 18.47 -3.85 16.55
C SER A 6 17.26 -3.73 15.60
N ILE A 7 17.18 -4.57 14.56
CA ILE A 7 16.05 -4.57 13.61
C ILE A 7 15.23 -5.84 13.83
N ALA A 8 13.95 -5.65 14.17
CA ALA A 8 13.04 -6.75 14.45
C ALA A 8 12.94 -7.71 13.24
N GLY A 9 13.01 -9.01 13.51
CA GLY A 9 12.97 -10.04 12.48
C GLY A 9 14.24 -10.14 11.62
N TRP A 10 15.34 -9.46 11.97
CA TRP A 10 16.63 -9.61 11.28
C TRP A 10 17.55 -10.56 12.05
N LYS A 11 18.78 -10.13 12.38
CA LYS A 11 19.80 -11.00 12.99
C LYS A 11 19.57 -11.17 14.49
N SER A 12 20.03 -12.29 15.03
CA SER A 12 20.19 -12.46 16.47
C SER A 12 21.41 -11.68 16.99
N ILE A 13 21.45 -11.42 18.30
CA ILE A 13 22.53 -10.66 18.96
C ILE A 13 23.92 -11.29 18.73
N ASP A 14 24.02 -12.61 18.62
CA ASP A 14 25.28 -13.33 18.39
C ASP A 14 25.81 -13.22 16.95
N LYS A 15 25.02 -12.68 16.01
CA LYS A 15 25.37 -12.46 14.59
C LYS A 15 24.92 -11.09 14.10
N SER A 16 25.08 -10.08 14.95
CA SER A 16 24.48 -8.76 14.79
C SER A 16 25.07 -7.91 13.67
N ASP A 17 26.38 -8.02 13.41
CA ASP A 17 27.06 -7.15 12.45
C ASP A 17 26.58 -7.36 11.01
N MET A 18 26.14 -6.28 10.36
CA MET A 18 25.66 -6.28 8.97
C MET A 18 26.30 -5.15 8.16
N LYS A 19 26.32 -5.32 6.83
CA LYS A 19 26.93 -4.36 5.90
C LYS A 19 25.90 -3.77 4.94
N LEU A 20 25.94 -2.45 4.77
CA LEU A 20 25.18 -1.73 3.75
C LEU A 20 26.03 -1.63 2.48
N MET A 21 25.46 -2.04 1.35
CA MET A 21 25.99 -1.80 0.02
C MET A 21 25.24 -0.63 -0.60
N LEU A 22 25.97 0.46 -0.85
CA LEU A 22 25.41 1.70 -1.35
C LEU A 22 25.01 1.54 -2.82
N ASP A 23 23.78 1.96 -3.15
CA ASP A 23 23.35 2.18 -4.53
C ASP A 23 23.55 3.66 -4.89
N VAL A 24 24.66 3.97 -5.57
CA VAL A 24 25.04 5.36 -5.87
C VAL A 24 24.09 6.06 -6.85
N ASP A 25 23.32 5.31 -7.64
CA ASP A 25 22.35 5.87 -8.58
C ASP A 25 21.09 6.37 -7.87
N SER A 26 20.88 5.93 -6.62
CA SER A 26 19.77 6.34 -5.77
C SER A 26 20.01 7.64 -4.98
N ALA A 27 21.17 8.27 -5.15
CA ALA A 27 21.60 9.39 -4.30
C ALA A 27 20.78 10.68 -4.53
N TYR A 28 20.37 11.35 -3.44
CA TYR A 28 19.68 12.64 -3.48
C TYR A 28 20.05 13.53 -2.30
N ILE A 29 19.91 14.86 -2.46
CA ILE A 29 20.10 15.80 -1.35
C ILE A 29 18.80 15.92 -0.56
N ASP A 30 18.90 15.73 0.75
CA ASP A 30 17.77 15.90 1.66
C ASP A 30 17.35 17.38 1.75
N PRO A 31 16.06 17.71 1.57
CA PRO A 31 15.59 19.08 1.59
C PRO A 31 15.22 19.60 3.00
N PHE A 32 15.23 18.76 4.04
CA PHE A 32 14.70 19.09 5.37
C PHE A 32 15.79 19.28 6.43
N TYR A 33 16.92 18.57 6.33
CA TYR A 33 18.02 18.77 7.28
C TYR A 33 18.61 20.18 7.19
N ALA A 34 18.91 20.76 8.35
CA ALA A 34 19.58 22.06 8.45
C ALA A 34 20.99 22.04 7.83
N GLU A 35 21.72 20.94 8.03
CA GLU A 35 23.01 20.70 7.40
C GLU A 35 22.82 19.93 6.09
N LYS A 36 23.56 20.34 5.06
CA LYS A 36 23.45 19.72 3.74
C LYS A 36 23.81 18.24 3.82
N THR A 37 22.80 17.39 3.59
CA THR A 37 22.90 15.94 3.79
C THR A 37 22.62 15.22 2.47
N LEU A 38 23.44 14.21 2.16
CA LEU A 38 23.25 13.32 1.02
C LEU A 38 22.64 12.01 1.52
N CYS A 39 21.49 11.63 0.97
CA CYS A 39 20.81 10.37 1.24
C CYS A 39 21.08 9.38 0.10
N ILE A 40 21.29 8.11 0.45
CA ILE A 40 21.61 7.02 -0.48
C ILE A 40 20.88 5.76 -0.02
N HIS A 41 20.15 5.09 -0.92
CA HIS A 41 19.55 3.78 -0.64
C HIS A 41 20.63 2.69 -0.62
N CYS A 42 20.39 1.67 0.17
CA CYS A 42 21.33 0.56 0.36
C CYS A 42 20.60 -0.77 0.25
N SER A 43 21.26 -1.76 -0.32
CA SER A 43 20.92 -3.17 -0.08
C SER A 43 21.80 -3.71 1.05
N VAL A 44 21.33 -4.75 1.72
CA VAL A 44 22.03 -5.35 2.88
C VAL A 44 22.75 -6.62 2.45
N VAL A 45 23.98 -6.79 2.93
CA VAL A 45 24.80 -7.97 2.67
C VAL A 45 25.45 -8.50 3.94
N GLU A 46 25.77 -9.79 3.93
CA GLU A 46 26.60 -10.44 4.94
C GLU A 46 28.01 -9.81 4.93
N PRO A 47 28.59 -9.47 6.09
CA PRO A 47 29.84 -8.70 6.15
C PRO A 47 31.08 -9.51 5.74
N ASP A 48 31.05 -10.83 5.94
CA ASP A 48 32.13 -11.77 5.68
C ASP A 48 32.12 -12.30 4.24
N THR A 49 30.96 -12.67 3.70
CA THR A 49 30.83 -13.21 2.34
C THR A 49 30.53 -12.14 1.30
N GLY A 50 29.87 -11.04 1.70
CA GLY A 50 29.32 -10.05 0.77
C GLY A 50 28.07 -10.52 0.02
N GLU A 51 27.52 -11.68 0.39
CA GLU A 51 26.29 -12.21 -0.19
C GLU A 51 25.08 -11.39 0.26
N GLY A 52 24.07 -11.29 -0.60
CA GLY A 52 22.84 -10.56 -0.31
C GLY A 52 22.11 -11.13 0.90
N TYR A 53 21.62 -10.26 1.79
CA TYR A 53 20.87 -10.70 2.95
C TYR A 53 19.44 -11.08 2.55
N ASP A 54 19.04 -12.31 2.83
CA ASP A 54 17.75 -12.85 2.37
C ASP A 54 16.53 -12.10 2.89
N ARG A 55 16.63 -11.51 4.10
CA ARG A 55 15.53 -10.77 4.72
C ARG A 55 15.49 -9.29 4.34
N ASP A 56 16.43 -8.79 3.54
CA ASP A 56 16.39 -7.42 3.01
C ASP A 56 15.22 -7.24 2.02
N PRO A 57 14.22 -6.38 2.34
CA PRO A 57 13.11 -6.13 1.45
C PRO A 57 13.53 -5.59 0.08
N ARG A 58 14.55 -4.71 0.04
CA ARG A 58 15.01 -4.12 -1.22
C ARG A 58 15.68 -5.19 -2.09
N GLY A 59 16.50 -6.05 -1.48
CA GLY A 59 17.05 -7.24 -2.14
C GLY A 59 15.96 -8.18 -2.69
N THR A 60 14.86 -8.39 -1.96
CA THR A 60 13.71 -9.18 -2.46
C THR A 60 13.09 -8.56 -3.73
N ALA A 61 12.94 -7.24 -3.77
CA ALA A 61 12.47 -6.52 -4.96
C ALA A 61 13.42 -6.70 -6.16
N GLU A 62 14.73 -6.57 -5.95
CA GLU A 62 15.76 -6.78 -6.98
C GLU A 62 15.73 -8.22 -7.52
N ARG A 63 15.60 -9.22 -6.62
CA ARG A 63 15.45 -10.63 -7.01
C ARG A 63 14.17 -10.87 -7.80
N ALA A 64 13.06 -10.21 -7.46
CA ALA A 64 11.80 -10.32 -8.20
C ALA A 64 11.93 -9.81 -9.65
N GLU A 65 12.61 -8.68 -9.86
CA GLU A 65 12.90 -8.17 -11.21
C GLU A 65 13.83 -9.11 -12.00
N ALA A 66 14.86 -9.66 -11.35
CA ALA A 66 15.75 -10.63 -11.97
C ALA A 66 15.01 -11.94 -12.34
N TYR A 67 14.10 -12.39 -11.47
CA TYR A 67 13.28 -13.57 -11.73
C TYR A 67 12.36 -13.36 -12.92
N LEU A 68 11.65 -12.23 -13.03
CA LEU A 68 10.82 -11.92 -14.21
C LEU A 68 11.62 -12.08 -15.51
N LYS A 69 12.84 -11.52 -15.56
CA LYS A 69 13.74 -11.65 -16.72
C LYS A 69 14.11 -13.10 -17.00
N SER A 70 14.44 -13.89 -15.96
CA SER A 70 14.82 -15.30 -16.12
C SER A 70 13.67 -16.18 -16.63
N THR A 71 12.41 -15.80 -16.37
CA THR A 71 11.25 -16.52 -16.89
C THR A 71 11.06 -16.35 -18.41
N GLY A 72 11.62 -15.30 -19.01
CA GLY A 72 11.40 -14.93 -20.41
C GLY A 72 10.01 -14.34 -20.71
N ILE A 73 9.16 -14.12 -19.70
CA ILE A 73 7.83 -13.50 -19.84
C ILE A 73 7.96 -12.02 -20.21
N GLY A 74 8.85 -11.30 -19.55
CA GLY A 74 9.16 -9.90 -19.82
C GLY A 74 10.56 -9.52 -19.36
N ASP A 75 11.05 -8.38 -19.82
CA ASP A 75 12.35 -7.82 -19.40
C ASP A 75 12.20 -6.74 -18.30
N THR A 76 11.02 -6.13 -18.21
CA THR A 76 10.76 -4.98 -17.35
C THR A 76 9.32 -5.07 -16.83
N SER A 77 9.13 -4.74 -15.55
CA SER A 77 7.81 -4.48 -14.98
C SER A 77 7.75 -3.04 -14.50
N TYR A 78 6.63 -2.35 -14.76
CA TYR A 78 6.39 -0.98 -14.33
C TYR A 78 5.29 -0.93 -13.27
N TRP A 79 5.49 -0.07 -12.28
CA TRP A 79 4.71 0.03 -11.06
C TRP A 79 4.34 1.48 -10.81
N GLY A 80 3.05 1.74 -10.55
CA GLY A 80 2.51 3.06 -10.23
C GLY A 80 1.58 2.97 -9.02
N PRO A 81 2.12 3.10 -7.79
CA PRO A 81 1.33 3.15 -6.57
C PRO A 81 0.68 4.53 -6.39
N GLU A 82 -0.59 4.54 -6.04
CA GLU A 82 -1.34 5.72 -5.57
C GLU A 82 -1.60 5.53 -4.08
N ALA A 83 -0.70 6.06 -3.24
CA ALA A 83 -0.79 5.94 -1.78
C ALA A 83 -1.47 7.17 -1.19
N GLU A 84 -2.74 7.00 -0.80
CA GLU A 84 -3.53 8.03 -0.14
C GLU A 84 -2.98 8.32 1.28
N PHE A 85 -3.36 9.43 1.89
CA PHE A 85 -2.99 9.78 3.27
C PHE A 85 -3.98 10.76 3.90
N PHE A 86 -3.90 10.90 5.21
CA PHE A 86 -4.64 11.92 5.96
C PHE A 86 -3.69 12.98 6.50
N LEU A 87 -4.21 14.21 6.63
CA LEU A 87 -3.60 15.29 7.40
C LEU A 87 -4.45 15.58 8.64
N PHE A 88 -3.82 15.63 9.80
CA PHE A 88 -4.44 16.03 11.07
C PHE A 88 -3.68 17.18 11.71
N ASP A 89 -4.37 17.95 12.55
CA ASP A 89 -3.78 19.01 13.37
C ASP A 89 -3.45 18.50 14.80
N ASP A 90 -4.21 17.53 15.32
CA ASP A 90 -3.98 16.91 16.64
C ASP A 90 -4.20 15.40 16.58
N VAL A 91 -3.31 14.63 17.20
CA VAL A 91 -3.46 13.18 17.35
C VAL A 91 -3.01 12.79 18.75
N ARG A 92 -3.94 12.21 19.53
CA ARG A 92 -3.70 11.75 20.90
C ARG A 92 -4.14 10.30 21.04
N TYR A 93 -3.31 9.45 21.63
CA TYR A 93 -3.69 8.07 21.93
C TYR A 93 -3.14 7.63 23.30
N GLN A 94 -3.77 6.62 23.89
CA GLN A 94 -3.35 5.99 25.13
C GLN A 94 -3.75 4.52 25.09
N VAL A 95 -2.80 3.64 25.40
CA VAL A 95 -3.02 2.21 25.61
C VAL A 95 -2.39 1.86 26.95
N GLY A 96 -3.19 1.84 28.01
CA GLY A 96 -2.75 1.54 29.37
C GLY A 96 -3.79 0.72 30.12
N ILE A 97 -3.38 0.15 31.25
CA ILE A 97 -4.18 -0.82 32.03
C ILE A 97 -5.59 -0.33 32.36
N ASN A 98 -5.79 0.97 32.55
CA ASN A 98 -7.07 1.57 32.93
C ASN A 98 -7.69 2.46 31.84
N LYS A 99 -7.03 2.64 30.69
CA LYS A 99 -7.53 3.53 29.62
C LYS A 99 -6.95 3.15 28.26
N VAL A 100 -7.84 2.84 27.33
CA VAL A 100 -7.56 2.68 25.90
C VAL A 100 -8.38 3.72 25.15
N SER A 101 -7.72 4.59 24.38
CA SER A 101 -8.40 5.67 23.63
C SER A 101 -7.52 6.20 22.51
N TYR A 102 -8.14 6.73 21.47
CA TYR A 102 -7.50 7.63 20.52
C TYR A 102 -8.43 8.79 20.19
N GLN A 103 -7.86 9.90 19.74
CA GLN A 103 -8.55 11.05 19.19
C GLN A 103 -7.67 11.63 18.09
N VAL A 104 -8.29 11.94 16.95
CA VAL A 104 -7.69 12.72 15.88
C VAL A 104 -8.53 13.97 15.69
N ASP A 105 -7.91 15.06 15.26
CA ASP A 105 -8.60 16.29 14.97
C ASP A 105 -7.95 17.04 13.82
N ALA A 106 -8.75 17.77 13.05
CA ALA A 106 -8.28 18.67 12.01
C ALA A 106 -9.25 19.85 11.82
N ILE A 107 -8.74 20.98 11.35
CA ILE A 107 -9.52 22.21 11.18
C ILE A 107 -10.63 22.06 10.13
N ASP A 108 -10.39 21.24 9.10
CA ASP A 108 -11.29 20.88 8.00
C ASP A 108 -12.15 19.65 8.31
N ALA A 109 -11.97 19.02 9.47
CA ALA A 109 -12.69 17.80 9.83
C ALA A 109 -14.21 18.01 9.90
N SER A 110 -14.94 17.03 9.35
CA SER A 110 -16.41 17.05 9.27
C SER A 110 -17.12 17.11 10.63
N TRP A 111 -16.45 16.73 11.73
CA TRP A 111 -17.00 16.81 13.09
C TRP A 111 -16.85 18.17 13.77
N ASN A 112 -16.10 19.13 13.19
CA ASN A 112 -15.80 20.44 13.80
C ASN A 112 -16.74 21.59 13.37
N THR A 113 -18.00 21.27 13.07
CA THR A 113 -18.96 22.25 12.54
C THR A 113 -19.39 23.30 13.56
N ASP A 114 -19.38 22.98 14.86
CA ASP A 114 -19.75 23.88 15.96
C ASP A 114 -18.57 24.23 16.89
N THR A 115 -17.36 23.76 16.57
CA THR A 115 -16.15 24.00 17.35
C THR A 115 -15.85 25.49 17.46
N GLN A 116 -15.54 25.95 18.67
CA GLN A 116 -15.12 27.32 18.93
C GLN A 116 -13.62 27.46 18.72
N TYR A 117 -13.23 28.26 17.73
CA TYR A 117 -11.84 28.65 17.49
C TYR A 117 -11.62 30.09 17.92
N GLU A 118 -10.40 30.43 18.36
CA GLU A 118 -10.02 31.80 18.77
C GLU A 118 -10.33 32.84 17.69
N MET A 119 -10.08 32.51 16.43
CA MET A 119 -10.32 33.38 15.27
C MET A 119 -11.74 33.24 14.67
N GLY A 120 -12.62 32.47 15.32
CA GLY A 120 -13.94 32.12 14.82
C GLY A 120 -13.96 30.90 13.90
N ASN A 121 -15.14 30.29 13.75
CA ASN A 121 -15.36 29.14 12.89
C ASN A 121 -15.88 29.59 11.51
N THR A 122 -15.08 29.38 10.46
CA THR A 122 -15.38 29.86 9.09
C THR A 122 -16.43 29.02 8.35
N GLY A 123 -16.76 27.83 8.84
CA GLY A 123 -17.83 26.97 8.34
C GLY A 123 -17.54 26.18 7.04
N HIS A 124 -16.53 26.53 6.26
CA HIS A 124 -16.23 25.87 4.99
C HIS A 124 -15.45 24.55 5.20
N ARG A 125 -16.15 23.41 5.11
CA ARG A 125 -15.57 22.07 5.32
C ARG A 125 -16.23 21.02 4.43
N PRO A 126 -15.50 19.97 4.01
CA PRO A 126 -16.13 18.80 3.43
C PRO A 126 -16.93 18.04 4.49
N GLY A 127 -18.10 17.51 4.09
CA GLY A 127 -18.83 16.54 4.89
C GLY A 127 -18.17 15.16 4.85
N VAL A 128 -18.74 14.20 5.58
CA VAL A 128 -18.38 12.78 5.45
C VAL A 128 -18.54 12.34 4.00
N LYS A 129 -17.50 11.71 3.42
CA LYS A 129 -17.41 11.37 1.98
C LYS A 129 -17.55 12.57 1.02
N GLY A 130 -17.32 13.79 1.50
CA GLY A 130 -17.53 15.03 0.75
C GLY A 130 -16.24 15.72 0.28
N GLY A 131 -15.07 15.11 0.47
CA GLY A 131 -13.77 15.72 0.18
C GLY A 131 -13.32 15.63 -1.28
N TYR A 132 -14.05 14.93 -2.15
CA TYR A 132 -13.59 14.68 -3.52
C TYR A 132 -13.73 15.93 -4.42
N PHE A 133 -12.62 16.64 -4.64
CA PHE A 133 -12.48 17.83 -5.49
C PHE A 133 -13.35 19.08 -5.17
N PRO A 134 -13.66 19.42 -3.91
CA PRO A 134 -14.13 20.77 -3.63
C PRO A 134 -12.99 21.77 -3.88
N VAL A 135 -13.34 23.00 -4.25
CA VAL A 135 -12.36 24.09 -4.37
C VAL A 135 -12.21 24.84 -3.05
N ASN A 136 -11.17 25.66 -2.93
CA ASN A 136 -11.06 26.60 -1.81
C ASN A 136 -12.33 27.47 -1.70
N PRO A 137 -12.79 27.80 -0.48
CA PRO A 137 -12.15 27.57 0.82
C PRO A 137 -12.53 26.24 1.51
N ILE A 138 -13.24 25.33 0.84
CA ILE A 138 -13.58 24.02 1.44
C ILE A 138 -12.36 23.10 1.49
N ASP A 139 -11.59 23.05 0.40
CA ASP A 139 -10.27 22.41 0.37
C ASP A 139 -9.23 23.41 0.88
N ASP A 140 -8.73 23.20 2.10
CA ASP A 140 -7.72 24.06 2.73
C ASP A 140 -6.28 23.58 2.46
N ALA A 141 -6.12 22.36 1.94
CA ALA A 141 -4.84 21.68 1.80
C ALA A 141 -4.20 21.81 0.40
N GLN A 142 -4.75 22.65 -0.47
CA GLN A 142 -4.23 22.87 -1.83
C GLN A 142 -2.74 23.29 -1.84
N ASP A 143 -2.35 24.24 -0.99
CA ASP A 143 -0.98 24.76 -0.95
C ASP A 143 0.00 23.75 -0.34
N ILE A 144 -0.39 23.05 0.73
CA ILE A 144 0.48 22.05 1.35
C ILE A 144 0.73 20.85 0.42
N ARG A 145 -0.30 20.39 -0.31
CA ARG A 145 -0.13 19.35 -1.35
C ARG A 145 0.77 19.84 -2.48
N SER A 146 0.66 21.11 -2.87
CA SER A 146 1.52 21.72 -3.89
C SER A 146 2.98 21.76 -3.44
N GLU A 147 3.25 22.07 -2.16
CA GLU A 147 4.60 22.07 -1.60
C GLU A 147 5.21 20.67 -1.46
N MET A 148 4.39 19.66 -1.15
CA MET A 148 4.81 18.26 -1.20
C MET A 148 5.31 17.89 -2.61
N LEU A 149 4.52 18.19 -3.64
CA LEU A 149 4.91 17.93 -5.03
C LEU A 149 6.13 18.74 -5.47
N SER A 150 6.21 20.02 -5.08
CA SER A 150 7.35 20.88 -5.40
C SER A 150 8.64 20.34 -4.78
N THR A 151 8.57 19.84 -3.54
CA THR A 151 9.68 19.23 -2.81
C THR A 151 10.12 17.92 -3.45
N MET A 152 9.19 17.02 -3.76
CA MET A 152 9.48 15.77 -4.47
C MET A 152 10.20 16.04 -5.79
N LYS A 153 9.74 17.03 -6.56
CA LYS A 153 10.38 17.43 -7.81
C LYS A 153 11.81 17.96 -7.60
N ARG A 154 12.06 18.74 -6.53
CA ARG A 154 13.42 19.20 -6.18
C ARG A 154 14.37 18.05 -5.83
N MET A 155 13.84 16.96 -5.28
CA MET A 155 14.58 15.72 -5.02
C MET A 155 14.79 14.85 -6.28
N GLY A 156 14.29 15.26 -7.43
CA GLY A 156 14.39 14.52 -8.69
C GLY A 156 13.29 13.47 -8.92
N MET A 157 12.29 13.39 -8.02
CA MET A 157 11.17 12.47 -8.17
C MET A 157 10.27 12.91 -9.34
N LYS A 158 9.64 11.94 -10.01
CA LYS A 158 8.69 12.18 -11.09
C LYS A 158 7.27 12.12 -10.54
N VAL A 159 6.59 13.25 -10.55
CA VAL A 159 5.23 13.43 -10.00
C VAL A 159 4.26 13.87 -11.10
N ASP A 160 2.97 13.62 -10.89
CA ASP A 160 1.91 13.89 -11.87
C ASP A 160 0.87 14.87 -11.32
N LYS A 161 0.00 14.39 -10.42
CA LYS A 161 -1.19 15.10 -9.93
C LYS A 161 -1.20 15.21 -8.40
N HIS A 162 -2.05 16.08 -7.87
CA HIS A 162 -2.49 16.03 -6.47
C HIS A 162 -3.97 16.35 -6.39
N HIS A 163 -4.65 15.82 -5.39
CA HIS A 163 -6.02 16.19 -5.07
C HIS A 163 -6.41 15.88 -3.64
N HIS A 164 -7.49 16.52 -3.21
CA HIS A 164 -8.24 16.08 -2.04
C HIS A 164 -8.98 14.78 -2.38
N GLU A 165 -8.97 13.85 -1.44
CA GLU A 165 -9.62 12.55 -1.55
C GLU A 165 -11.01 12.54 -0.92
N VAL A 166 -11.71 11.41 -1.00
CA VAL A 166 -13.13 11.31 -0.64
C VAL A 166 -13.41 11.66 0.83
N ALA A 167 -12.60 11.18 1.77
CA ALA A 167 -12.81 11.47 3.19
C ALA A 167 -12.41 12.91 3.56
N SER A 168 -13.00 13.43 4.64
CA SER A 168 -12.94 14.86 5.00
C SER A 168 -11.53 15.45 5.17
N CYS A 169 -10.52 14.69 5.58
CA CYS A 169 -9.13 15.18 5.74
C CYS A 169 -8.13 14.34 4.93
N GLN A 170 -8.57 13.80 3.79
CA GLN A 170 -7.82 12.81 3.01
C GLN A 170 -7.25 13.44 1.73
N HIS A 171 -6.09 12.95 1.29
CA HIS A 171 -5.40 13.43 0.11
C HIS A 171 -4.69 12.31 -0.65
N GLU A 172 -4.41 12.57 -1.93
CA GLU A 172 -3.59 11.72 -2.79
C GLU A 172 -2.66 12.61 -3.62
N LEU A 173 -1.39 12.18 -3.76
CA LEU A 173 -0.51 12.69 -4.81
C LEU A 173 -0.09 11.54 -5.75
N GLY A 174 0.05 11.85 -7.03
CA GLY A 174 0.42 10.91 -8.07
C GLY A 174 1.93 10.87 -8.31
N LEU A 175 2.49 9.66 -8.31
CA LEU A 175 3.84 9.38 -8.80
C LEU A 175 3.77 8.88 -10.23
N ILE A 176 4.69 9.32 -11.09
CA ILE A 176 4.89 8.67 -12.39
C ILE A 176 5.50 7.30 -12.11
N PHE A 177 5.00 6.28 -12.81
CA PHE A 177 5.45 4.89 -12.64
C PHE A 177 6.95 4.71 -12.95
N GLY A 178 7.53 3.66 -12.35
CA GLY A 178 8.93 3.27 -12.48
C GLY A 178 9.09 1.76 -12.46
N THR A 179 10.32 1.26 -12.52
CA THR A 179 10.58 -0.17 -12.33
C THR A 179 10.32 -0.57 -10.88
N LEU A 180 10.23 -1.87 -10.57
CA LEU A 180 9.74 -2.37 -9.28
C LEU A 180 10.54 -1.79 -8.11
N THR A 181 11.86 -1.99 -8.13
CA THR A 181 12.75 -1.55 -7.04
C THR A 181 12.78 -0.03 -6.95
N THR A 182 12.94 0.64 -8.10
CA THR A 182 12.96 2.10 -8.19
C THR A 182 11.66 2.71 -7.63
N GLN A 183 10.51 2.17 -7.99
CA GLN A 183 9.24 2.72 -7.53
C GLN A 183 9.01 2.49 -6.04
N ALA A 184 9.50 1.38 -5.49
CA ALA A 184 9.48 1.17 -4.04
C ALA A 184 10.39 2.18 -3.32
N ASP A 185 11.56 2.50 -3.87
CA ASP A 185 12.42 3.61 -3.39
C ASP A 185 11.69 4.96 -3.46
N GLU A 186 11.01 5.27 -4.57
CA GLU A 186 10.20 6.49 -4.73
C GLU A 186 9.05 6.56 -3.71
N LEU A 187 8.39 5.44 -3.41
CA LEU A 187 7.30 5.42 -2.45
C LEU A 187 7.78 5.64 -1.00
N GLN A 188 8.98 5.18 -0.65
CA GLN A 188 9.61 5.50 0.64
C GLN A 188 9.94 7.01 0.73
N LYS A 189 10.51 7.59 -0.32
CA LYS A 189 10.76 9.04 -0.41
C LYS A 189 9.46 9.85 -0.35
N TYR A 190 8.42 9.38 -1.01
CA TYR A 190 7.08 9.99 -0.99
C TYR A 190 6.54 10.11 0.43
N LYS A 191 6.52 9.01 1.20
CA LYS A 191 6.06 9.02 2.60
C LYS A 191 6.91 9.96 3.45
N TYR A 192 8.23 9.95 3.25
CA TYR A 192 9.15 10.83 3.96
C TYR A 192 8.88 12.32 3.69
N VAL A 193 8.68 12.71 2.42
CA VAL A 193 8.35 14.10 2.07
C VAL A 193 7.00 14.51 2.64
N VAL A 194 5.97 13.68 2.51
CA VAL A 194 4.63 13.97 3.05
C VAL A 194 4.69 14.22 4.55
N HIS A 195 5.36 13.36 5.33
CA HIS A 195 5.51 13.55 6.77
C HIS A 195 6.25 14.85 7.12
N ASN A 196 7.38 15.14 6.46
CA ASN A 196 8.19 16.32 6.82
C ASN A 196 7.55 17.64 6.38
N VAL A 197 6.89 17.68 5.21
CA VAL A 197 6.15 18.86 4.78
C VAL A 197 4.93 19.08 5.69
N ALA A 198 4.19 18.03 6.05
CA ALA A 198 3.12 18.13 7.04
C ALA A 198 3.62 18.74 8.36
N GLN A 199 4.72 18.19 8.89
CA GLN A 199 5.34 18.67 10.12
C GLN A 199 5.77 20.14 10.03
N ALA A 200 6.34 20.58 8.90
CA ALA A 200 6.75 21.96 8.69
C ALA A 200 5.56 22.94 8.64
N TYR A 201 4.38 22.46 8.27
CA TYR A 201 3.13 23.22 8.26
C TYR A 201 2.36 23.13 9.60
N GLY A 202 2.95 22.50 10.63
CA GLY A 202 2.29 22.32 11.93
C GLY A 202 1.19 21.26 11.93
N LYS A 203 1.17 20.37 10.94
CA LYS A 203 0.25 19.24 10.81
C LYS A 203 1.00 17.91 11.02
N THR A 204 0.25 16.83 11.16
CA THR A 204 0.78 15.46 11.16
C THR A 204 0.09 14.64 10.08
N ALA A 205 0.88 13.96 9.26
CA ALA A 205 0.35 13.10 8.19
C ALA A 205 0.34 11.63 8.64
N THR A 206 -0.64 10.87 8.17
CA THR A 206 -0.66 9.41 8.36
C THR A 206 -1.11 8.66 7.12
N PHE A 207 -0.43 7.55 6.87
CA PHE A 207 -0.70 6.59 5.81
C PHE A 207 -1.50 5.38 6.31
N MET A 208 -1.99 5.44 7.55
CA MET A 208 -2.76 4.37 8.17
C MET A 208 -4.02 4.04 7.33
N PRO A 209 -4.35 2.75 7.11
CA PRO A 209 -5.45 2.35 6.22
C PRO A 209 -6.83 2.90 6.63
N LYS A 210 -7.09 3.04 7.93
CA LYS A 210 -8.38 3.48 8.47
C LYS A 210 -8.18 4.29 9.76
N PRO A 211 -7.84 5.58 9.66
CA PRO A 211 -7.66 6.43 10.82
C PRO A 211 -8.98 6.89 11.44
N ILE A 212 -10.05 6.95 10.64
CA ILE A 212 -11.39 7.36 11.08
C ILE A 212 -12.46 6.33 10.71
N ALA A 213 -13.39 6.08 11.65
CA ALA A 213 -14.54 5.22 11.42
C ALA A 213 -15.66 6.00 10.73
N GLY A 214 -16.35 5.38 9.76
CA GLY A 214 -17.52 5.96 9.09
C GLY A 214 -17.24 6.85 7.87
N ASP A 215 -15.97 7.08 7.52
CA ASP A 215 -15.56 7.77 6.29
C ASP A 215 -14.65 6.87 5.43
N ASN A 216 -14.20 7.30 4.25
CA ASN A 216 -13.26 6.53 3.42
C ASN A 216 -11.93 6.23 4.15
N GLY A 217 -11.24 5.17 3.72
CA GLY A 217 -9.93 4.80 4.24
C GLY A 217 -8.84 4.98 3.17
N THR A 218 -7.59 4.81 3.58
CA THR A 218 -6.39 5.02 2.77
C THR A 218 -5.98 3.74 2.04
N GLY A 219 -6.09 3.74 0.72
CA GLY A 219 -5.58 2.72 -0.17
C GLY A 219 -4.16 2.98 -0.67
N MET A 220 -3.56 1.93 -1.23
CA MET A 220 -2.40 2.00 -2.11
C MET A 220 -2.78 1.31 -3.42
N HIS A 221 -3.42 2.02 -4.35
CA HIS A 221 -3.78 1.40 -5.63
C HIS A 221 -2.52 1.17 -6.46
N VAL A 222 -2.18 -0.10 -6.74
CA VAL A 222 -0.94 -0.46 -7.42
C VAL A 222 -1.23 -0.79 -8.87
N ASN A 223 -0.87 0.14 -9.76
CA ASN A 223 -0.93 -0.05 -11.20
C ASN A 223 0.31 -0.82 -11.70
N MET A 224 0.11 -1.87 -12.49
CA MET A 224 1.16 -2.81 -12.92
C MET A 224 1.10 -3.08 -14.43
N SER A 225 2.25 -3.15 -15.08
CA SER A 225 2.38 -3.67 -16.44
C SER A 225 3.71 -4.39 -16.66
N ILE A 226 3.71 -5.42 -17.52
CA ILE A 226 4.93 -6.11 -17.96
C ILE A 226 5.25 -5.71 -19.41
N TRP A 227 6.53 -5.56 -19.70
CA TRP A 227 7.06 -5.20 -21.01
C TRP A 227 8.13 -6.20 -21.44
N LYS A 228 8.25 -6.36 -22.76
CA LYS A 228 9.25 -7.20 -23.40
C LYS A 228 9.72 -6.56 -24.70
N ASP A 229 11.03 -6.43 -24.86
CA ASP A 229 11.69 -5.84 -26.01
C ASP A 229 11.10 -4.46 -26.37
N GLY A 230 10.79 -3.65 -25.35
CA GLY A 230 10.19 -2.32 -25.49
C GLY A 230 8.72 -2.30 -25.91
N LYS A 231 8.01 -3.44 -25.87
CA LYS A 231 6.57 -3.55 -26.19
C LYS A 231 5.74 -3.92 -24.94
N PRO A 232 4.54 -3.36 -24.77
CA PRO A 232 3.67 -3.69 -23.65
C PRO A 232 3.10 -5.09 -23.82
N LEU A 233 3.31 -5.97 -22.83
CA LEU A 233 2.77 -7.33 -22.85
C LEU A 233 1.26 -7.36 -22.56
N PHE A 234 0.76 -6.39 -21.79
CA PHE A 234 -0.61 -6.42 -21.28
C PHE A 234 -1.67 -5.93 -22.27
N ALA A 235 -1.27 -5.26 -23.36
CA ALA A 235 -2.19 -4.84 -24.40
C ALA A 235 -2.51 -5.99 -25.35
N GLY A 236 -3.78 -6.17 -25.70
CA GLY A 236 -4.22 -7.24 -26.59
C GLY A 236 -5.64 -7.04 -27.12
N ASP A 237 -6.31 -8.14 -27.44
CA ASP A 237 -7.62 -8.19 -28.10
C ASP A 237 -8.72 -8.86 -27.27
N LYS A 238 -8.46 -9.10 -25.98
CA LYS A 238 -9.41 -9.73 -25.05
C LYS A 238 -10.23 -8.67 -24.31
N TYR A 239 -10.83 -9.07 -23.20
CA TYR A 239 -11.62 -8.20 -22.35
C TYR A 239 -10.85 -6.91 -22.00
N ALA A 240 -11.50 -5.75 -22.21
CA ALA A 240 -10.93 -4.42 -21.99
C ALA A 240 -9.60 -4.14 -22.74
N ASP A 241 -9.43 -4.74 -23.92
CA ASP A 241 -8.22 -4.74 -24.75
C ASP A 241 -6.96 -5.23 -24.00
N LEU A 242 -7.14 -6.17 -23.07
CA LEU A 242 -6.06 -6.90 -22.45
C LEU A 242 -5.56 -8.04 -23.35
N SER A 243 -4.30 -8.43 -23.18
CA SER A 243 -3.77 -9.68 -23.71
C SER A 243 -4.22 -10.88 -22.86
N GLN A 244 -4.02 -12.08 -23.40
CA GLN A 244 -4.29 -13.30 -22.64
C GLN A 244 -3.34 -13.44 -21.44
N GLU A 245 -2.09 -13.00 -21.60
CA GLU A 245 -1.09 -12.95 -20.55
C GLU A 245 -1.50 -12.01 -19.42
N ALA A 246 -2.09 -10.85 -19.72
CA ALA A 246 -2.64 -9.97 -18.69
C ALA A 246 -3.80 -10.61 -17.93
N LEU A 247 -4.70 -11.34 -18.61
CA LEU A 247 -5.76 -12.07 -17.93
C LEU A 247 -5.22 -13.16 -17.01
N TYR A 248 -4.20 -13.90 -17.45
CA TYR A 248 -3.53 -14.89 -16.59
C TYR A 248 -2.82 -14.25 -15.41
N PHE A 249 -2.20 -13.08 -15.60
CA PHE A 249 -1.60 -12.29 -14.52
C PHE A 249 -2.66 -11.92 -13.47
N ILE A 250 -3.83 -11.45 -13.90
CA ILE A 250 -4.98 -11.20 -13.01
C ILE A 250 -5.41 -12.49 -12.31
N GLY A 251 -5.47 -13.61 -13.02
CA GLY A 251 -5.83 -14.92 -12.45
C GLY A 251 -4.89 -15.34 -11.32
N GLY A 252 -3.59 -15.10 -11.48
CA GLY A 252 -2.60 -15.31 -10.42
C GLY A 252 -2.84 -14.43 -9.19
N ILE A 253 -3.05 -13.12 -9.39
CA ILE A 253 -3.39 -12.19 -8.28
C ILE A 253 -4.65 -12.65 -7.55
N LEU A 254 -5.72 -12.97 -8.30
CA LEU A 254 -6.99 -13.36 -7.72
C LEU A 254 -6.86 -14.70 -6.98
N LYS A 255 -6.17 -15.70 -7.55
CA LYS A 255 -5.93 -17.01 -6.91
C LYS A 255 -5.25 -16.85 -5.55
N HIS A 256 -4.18 -16.06 -5.50
CA HIS A 256 -3.33 -15.88 -4.32
C HIS A 256 -3.75 -14.71 -3.42
N ALA A 257 -4.89 -14.06 -3.68
CA ALA A 257 -5.30 -12.82 -3.01
C ALA A 257 -5.29 -12.89 -1.48
N LYS A 258 -5.70 -14.03 -0.90
CA LYS A 258 -5.72 -14.22 0.55
C LYS A 258 -4.31 -14.26 1.17
N ALA A 259 -3.40 -15.04 0.58
CA ALA A 259 -1.99 -15.04 0.97
C ALA A 259 -1.34 -13.67 0.75
N LEU A 260 -1.66 -13.00 -0.36
CA LEU A 260 -1.20 -11.64 -0.65
C LEU A 260 -1.63 -10.62 0.42
N ASN A 261 -2.81 -10.77 1.04
CA ASN A 261 -3.24 -9.83 2.08
C ASN A 261 -2.25 -9.76 3.25
N ALA A 262 -1.56 -10.86 3.59
CA ALA A 262 -0.59 -10.83 4.67
C ALA A 262 0.56 -9.85 4.42
N ILE A 263 0.92 -9.61 3.16
CA ILE A 263 2.05 -8.76 2.74
C ILE A 263 1.56 -7.38 2.26
N THR A 264 0.44 -7.35 1.56
CA THR A 264 -0.13 -6.14 0.94
C THR A 264 -1.08 -5.36 1.86
N ASN A 265 -1.57 -6.00 2.92
CA ASN A 265 -2.46 -5.44 3.95
C ASN A 265 -1.95 -5.81 5.37
N PRO A 266 -0.70 -5.48 5.71
CA PRO A 266 0.03 -6.18 6.76
C PRO A 266 -0.27 -5.68 8.19
N SER A 267 -1.39 -4.99 8.40
CA SER A 267 -1.74 -4.40 9.69
C SER A 267 -3.14 -4.80 10.12
N THR A 268 -3.40 -4.87 11.43
CA THR A 268 -4.75 -5.10 11.96
C THR A 268 -5.74 -3.98 11.59
N ASN A 269 -5.21 -2.79 11.28
CA ASN A 269 -5.97 -1.63 10.82
C ASN A 269 -6.35 -1.74 9.32
N SER A 270 -5.56 -2.44 8.49
CA SER A 270 -5.88 -2.73 7.08
C SER A 270 -7.27 -3.35 6.93
N TYR A 271 -7.63 -4.25 7.84
CA TYR A 271 -8.93 -4.95 7.84
C TYR A 271 -10.08 -4.13 8.42
N LYS A 272 -9.82 -2.91 8.90
CA LYS A 272 -10.85 -1.90 9.18
C LYS A 272 -11.18 -1.06 7.93
N ARG A 273 -10.26 -1.03 6.96
CA ARG A 273 -10.50 -0.48 5.62
C ARG A 273 -11.23 -1.48 4.73
N LEU A 274 -10.80 -2.75 4.71
CA LEU A 274 -11.37 -3.83 3.89
C LEU A 274 -12.73 -4.33 4.41
N ILE A 275 -13.70 -3.43 4.49
CA ILE A 275 -15.09 -3.72 4.82
C ILE A 275 -15.99 -3.23 3.67
N PRO A 276 -17.13 -3.91 3.37
CA PRO A 276 -18.07 -3.42 2.37
C PRO A 276 -18.55 -1.96 2.63
N GLY A 277 -18.80 -1.17 1.58
CA GLY A 277 -19.49 0.14 1.65
C GLY A 277 -18.63 1.42 1.61
N PHE A 278 -17.31 1.32 1.48
CA PHE A 278 -16.38 2.48 1.45
C PHE A 278 -15.42 2.46 0.25
N GLU A 279 -15.89 2.01 -0.92
CA GLU A 279 -15.05 1.73 -2.11
C GLU A 279 -13.90 0.72 -1.86
N ALA A 280 -13.92 0.03 -0.72
CA ALA A 280 -12.92 -0.96 -0.39
C ALA A 280 -13.15 -2.25 -1.20
N PRO A 281 -12.11 -2.78 -1.86
CA PRO A 281 -12.24 -3.88 -2.81
C PRO A 281 -12.15 -5.22 -2.09
N VAL A 282 -13.26 -5.67 -1.50
CA VAL A 282 -13.31 -6.90 -0.70
C VAL A 282 -13.57 -8.15 -1.54
N LEU A 283 -14.08 -8.00 -2.75
CA LEU A 283 -14.49 -9.09 -3.63
C LEU A 283 -13.36 -9.48 -4.58
N ARG A 284 -13.01 -10.76 -4.64
CA ARG A 284 -12.00 -11.33 -5.54
C ARG A 284 -12.53 -11.41 -6.98
N ALA A 285 -12.81 -10.24 -7.53
CA ALA A 285 -13.30 -10.04 -8.88
C ALA A 285 -12.43 -9.01 -9.61
N TYR A 286 -12.53 -9.01 -10.94
CA TYR A 286 -11.94 -7.99 -11.79
C TYR A 286 -12.98 -7.34 -12.70
N SER A 287 -12.77 -6.07 -13.04
CA SER A 287 -13.63 -5.31 -13.95
C SER A 287 -12.91 -4.09 -14.53
N ALA A 288 -13.34 -3.64 -15.71
CA ALA A 288 -12.88 -2.40 -16.32
C ALA A 288 -13.58 -1.15 -15.74
N SER A 289 -14.84 -1.26 -15.34
CA SER A 289 -15.65 -0.13 -14.88
C SER A 289 -15.84 -0.10 -13.36
N ASN A 290 -15.81 -1.27 -12.71
CA ASN A 290 -16.21 -1.39 -11.33
C ASN A 290 -15.04 -1.17 -10.36
N ARG A 291 -15.29 -0.32 -9.36
CA ARG A 291 -14.38 0.04 -8.28
C ARG A 291 -14.39 -0.95 -7.10
N SER A 292 -15.38 -1.82 -7.00
CA SER A 292 -15.55 -2.73 -5.85
C SER A 292 -14.78 -4.05 -5.94
N GLY A 293 -14.19 -4.38 -7.10
CA GLY A 293 -13.35 -5.56 -7.29
C GLY A 293 -11.90 -5.35 -6.84
N CYS A 294 -11.24 -6.42 -6.40
CA CYS A 294 -9.81 -6.45 -6.06
C CYS A 294 -8.92 -5.90 -7.17
N VAL A 295 -9.28 -6.16 -8.43
CA VAL A 295 -8.51 -5.78 -9.60
C VAL A 295 -9.34 -4.92 -10.54
N ARG A 296 -8.85 -3.73 -10.88
CA ARG A 296 -9.46 -2.85 -11.89
C ARG A 296 -8.60 -2.81 -13.15
N ILE A 297 -9.24 -2.63 -14.30
CA ILE A 297 -8.57 -2.36 -15.58
C ILE A 297 -8.87 -0.90 -15.95
N PRO A 298 -7.96 0.05 -15.68
CA PRO A 298 -8.18 1.45 -16.01
C PRO A 298 -8.43 1.65 -17.51
N TRP A 299 -9.41 2.48 -17.84
CA TRP A 299 -9.69 2.83 -19.23
C TRP A 299 -8.54 3.63 -19.83
N THR A 300 -8.17 3.32 -21.07
CA THR A 300 -7.11 3.99 -21.81
C THR A 300 -7.23 3.70 -23.30
N GLU A 301 -6.95 4.70 -24.13
CA GLU A 301 -6.86 4.57 -25.60
C GLU A 301 -5.51 4.01 -26.06
N SER A 302 -4.45 4.17 -25.27
CA SER A 302 -3.10 3.78 -25.66
C SER A 302 -2.75 2.37 -25.19
N PRO A 303 -2.26 1.48 -26.08
CA PRO A 303 -1.70 0.18 -25.70
C PRO A 303 -0.56 0.31 -24.67
N LYS A 304 0.21 1.40 -24.73
CA LYS A 304 1.32 1.66 -23.80
C LYS A 304 0.87 2.01 -22.37
N ALA A 305 -0.38 2.42 -22.20
CA ALA A 305 -0.94 2.75 -20.90
C ALA A 305 -1.83 1.62 -20.34
N LYS A 306 -1.97 0.50 -21.08
CA LYS A 306 -2.77 -0.65 -20.65
C LYS A 306 -2.06 -1.35 -19.48
N ARG A 307 -2.80 -1.55 -18.38
CA ARG A 307 -2.27 -1.98 -17.09
C ARG A 307 -3.34 -2.65 -16.23
N VAL A 308 -2.89 -3.34 -15.21
CA VAL A 308 -3.72 -3.99 -14.19
C VAL A 308 -3.55 -3.23 -12.87
N GLU A 309 -4.64 -2.86 -12.21
CA GLU A 309 -4.59 -2.15 -10.93
C GLU A 309 -5.09 -3.05 -9.79
N ALA A 310 -4.21 -3.40 -8.86
CA ALA A 310 -4.61 -4.03 -7.60
C ALA A 310 -5.01 -2.95 -6.59
N ARG A 311 -6.25 -2.98 -6.11
CA ARG A 311 -6.82 -1.93 -5.25
C ARG A 311 -6.82 -2.27 -3.76
N PHE A 312 -6.72 -3.55 -3.43
CA PHE A 312 -6.71 -4.01 -2.05
C PHE A 312 -5.48 -3.58 -1.24
N PRO A 313 -4.25 -3.45 -1.81
CA PRO A 313 -3.09 -3.04 -1.01
C PRO A 313 -3.32 -1.71 -0.30
N ASP A 314 -2.60 -1.52 0.81
CA ASP A 314 -2.61 -0.25 1.54
C ASP A 314 -1.18 0.18 1.93
N PRO A 315 -0.99 1.46 2.26
CA PRO A 315 0.33 2.00 2.53
C PRO A 315 0.98 1.50 3.84
N ALA A 316 0.31 0.67 4.65
CA ALA A 316 0.99 -0.01 5.76
C ALA A 316 1.98 -1.08 5.24
N ALA A 317 1.81 -1.52 3.99
CA ALA A 317 2.72 -2.43 3.31
C ALA A 317 4.14 -1.87 3.20
N ASN A 318 5.13 -2.75 3.41
CA ASN A 318 6.48 -2.52 2.92
C ASN A 318 6.42 -2.57 1.39
N PRO A 319 6.73 -1.47 0.67
CA PRO A 319 6.47 -1.39 -0.76
C PRO A 319 7.31 -2.37 -1.58
N TYR A 320 8.53 -2.68 -1.14
CA TYR A 320 9.39 -3.65 -1.82
C TYR A 320 8.77 -5.06 -1.78
N LEU A 321 8.33 -5.50 -0.58
CA LEU A 321 7.68 -6.80 -0.42
C LEU A 321 6.32 -6.84 -1.11
N CYS A 322 5.54 -5.75 -1.03
CA CYS A 322 4.24 -5.63 -1.67
C CYS A 322 4.34 -5.82 -3.19
N PHE A 323 5.24 -5.08 -3.84
CA PHE A 323 5.37 -5.15 -5.29
C PHE A 323 5.97 -6.48 -5.73
N ALA A 324 6.98 -6.99 -5.02
CA ALA A 324 7.53 -8.31 -5.27
C ALA A 324 6.46 -9.40 -5.16
N ALA A 325 5.64 -9.41 -4.10
CA ALA A 325 4.60 -10.42 -3.91
C ALA A 325 3.54 -10.37 -5.02
N LEU A 326 3.09 -9.17 -5.40
CA LEU A 326 2.16 -8.97 -6.52
C LEU A 326 2.75 -9.46 -7.85
N LEU A 327 4.04 -9.20 -8.10
CA LEU A 327 4.73 -9.68 -9.31
C LEU A 327 4.78 -11.21 -9.33
N MET A 328 5.18 -11.82 -8.22
CA MET A 328 5.30 -13.28 -8.10
C MET A 328 3.94 -13.96 -8.33
N ALA A 329 2.87 -13.42 -7.73
CA ALA A 329 1.52 -13.94 -7.94
C ALA A 329 1.09 -13.86 -9.41
N GLY A 330 1.31 -12.72 -10.06
CA GLY A 330 0.95 -12.55 -11.46
C GLY A 330 1.81 -13.39 -12.42
N VAL A 331 3.10 -13.58 -12.11
CA VAL A 331 3.98 -14.49 -12.86
C VAL A 331 3.54 -15.95 -12.72
N ASP A 332 3.13 -16.39 -11.53
CA ASP A 332 2.53 -17.72 -11.33
C ASP A 332 1.28 -17.88 -12.20
N GLY A 333 0.43 -16.85 -12.20
CA GLY A 333 -0.73 -16.69 -13.08
C GLY A 333 -0.42 -17.02 -14.54
N ILE A 334 0.56 -16.31 -15.11
CA ILE A 334 1.00 -16.48 -16.50
C ILE A 334 1.57 -17.87 -16.76
N LYS A 335 2.47 -18.36 -15.89
CA LYS A 335 3.12 -19.67 -16.06
C LYS A 335 2.12 -20.82 -16.05
N ASN A 336 1.16 -20.77 -15.13
CA ASN A 336 0.17 -21.82 -14.94
C ASN A 336 -1.12 -21.59 -15.72
N LYS A 337 -1.19 -20.50 -16.51
CA LYS A 337 -2.37 -20.11 -17.32
C LYS A 337 -3.65 -20.06 -16.49
N ILE A 338 -3.56 -19.46 -15.31
CA ILE A 338 -4.67 -19.41 -14.36
C ILE A 338 -5.75 -18.47 -14.90
N ASP A 339 -6.93 -19.02 -15.15
CA ASP A 339 -8.09 -18.25 -15.61
C ASP A 339 -8.65 -17.40 -14.45
N PRO A 340 -8.78 -16.06 -14.60
CA PRO A 340 -9.38 -15.20 -13.58
C PRO A 340 -10.90 -15.38 -13.45
N GLY A 341 -11.53 -16.19 -14.31
CA GLY A 341 -12.97 -16.33 -14.40
C GLY A 341 -13.62 -15.19 -15.19
N PRO A 342 -14.96 -15.12 -15.21
CA PRO A 342 -15.67 -14.04 -15.89
C PRO A 342 -15.49 -12.69 -15.18
N ALA A 343 -15.36 -11.62 -15.96
CA ALA A 343 -15.35 -10.26 -15.43
C ALA A 343 -16.68 -9.89 -14.76
N SER A 344 -16.63 -9.04 -13.73
CA SER A 344 -17.80 -8.64 -12.95
C SER A 344 -18.13 -7.15 -13.13
N ASP A 345 -18.85 -6.82 -14.21
CA ASP A 345 -19.16 -5.43 -14.61
C ASP A 345 -20.40 -4.83 -13.97
N LYS A 346 -21.16 -5.62 -13.20
CA LYS A 346 -22.25 -5.10 -12.35
C LYS A 346 -21.65 -4.39 -11.15
N ASP A 347 -22.33 -3.37 -10.62
CA ASP A 347 -22.00 -2.85 -9.30
C ASP A 347 -22.17 -3.98 -8.27
N LEU A 348 -21.06 -4.36 -7.62
CA LEU A 348 -21.06 -5.50 -6.73
C LEU A 348 -21.67 -5.15 -5.36
N TYR A 349 -21.80 -3.86 -5.03
CA TYR A 349 -22.45 -3.43 -3.79
C TYR A 349 -23.97 -3.55 -3.84
N ASP A 350 -24.56 -3.53 -5.04
CA ASP A 350 -25.99 -3.63 -5.28
C ASP A 350 -26.45 -5.07 -5.59
N LEU A 351 -25.54 -6.05 -5.53
CA LEU A 351 -25.91 -7.45 -5.71
C LEU A 351 -26.77 -7.94 -4.53
N PRO A 352 -27.79 -8.80 -4.81
CA PRO A 352 -28.52 -9.48 -3.76
C PRO A 352 -27.56 -10.25 -2.83
N PRO A 353 -27.83 -10.34 -1.51
CA PRO A 353 -26.95 -11.04 -0.56
C PRO A 353 -26.62 -12.49 -0.96
N GLU A 354 -27.54 -13.17 -1.64
CA GLU A 354 -27.33 -14.54 -2.15
C GLU A 354 -26.27 -14.59 -3.27
N GLU A 355 -26.31 -13.67 -4.24
CA GLU A 355 -25.29 -13.56 -5.29
C GLU A 355 -23.94 -13.09 -4.72
N LEU A 356 -23.96 -12.21 -3.71
CA LEU A 356 -22.74 -11.71 -3.07
C LEU A 356 -22.00 -12.81 -2.31
N ALA A 357 -22.73 -13.73 -1.67
CA ALA A 357 -22.15 -14.84 -0.90
C ALA A 357 -21.41 -15.87 -1.78
N GLU A 358 -21.71 -15.91 -3.08
CA GLU A 358 -21.03 -16.79 -4.04
C GLU A 358 -19.68 -16.23 -4.50
N ILE A 359 -19.43 -14.93 -4.29
CA ILE A 359 -18.19 -14.28 -4.73
C ILE A 359 -17.13 -14.41 -3.63
N PRO A 360 -15.97 -15.05 -3.91
CA PRO A 360 -14.92 -15.18 -2.92
C PRO A 360 -14.41 -13.81 -2.45
N THR A 361 -14.13 -13.67 -1.15
CA THR A 361 -13.58 -12.44 -0.58
C THR A 361 -12.09 -12.56 -0.27
N VAL A 362 -11.45 -11.41 -0.11
CA VAL A 362 -10.15 -11.28 0.59
C VAL A 362 -10.30 -11.62 2.08
N CYS A 363 -9.18 -11.71 2.79
CA CYS A 363 -9.19 -11.99 4.23
C CYS A 363 -9.89 -10.87 5.01
N GLY A 364 -10.62 -11.24 6.06
CA GLY A 364 -11.30 -10.33 6.98
C GLY A 364 -10.45 -9.92 8.20
N SER A 365 -9.27 -10.51 8.38
CA SER A 365 -8.35 -10.18 9.47
C SER A 365 -6.89 -10.48 9.11
N LEU A 366 -5.96 -9.87 9.85
CA LEU A 366 -4.53 -10.17 9.72
C LEU A 366 -4.21 -11.61 10.11
N ARG A 367 -4.87 -12.14 11.15
CA ARG A 367 -4.82 -13.56 11.54
C ARG A 367 -5.12 -14.48 10.36
N GLU A 368 -6.28 -14.31 9.73
CA GLU A 368 -6.67 -15.11 8.58
C GLU A 368 -5.63 -14.99 7.45
N ALA A 369 -5.14 -13.78 7.18
CA ALA A 369 -4.16 -13.58 6.12
C ALA A 369 -2.82 -14.29 6.40
N LEU A 370 -2.33 -14.27 7.64
CA LEU A 370 -1.11 -15.01 8.02
C LEU A 370 -1.30 -16.52 7.88
N GLU A 371 -2.44 -17.05 8.32
CA GLU A 371 -2.77 -18.47 8.14
C GLU A 371 -2.89 -18.87 6.66
N GLU A 372 -3.43 -17.99 5.82
CA GLU A 372 -3.53 -18.22 4.37
C GLU A 372 -2.18 -18.09 3.66
N LEU A 373 -1.30 -17.18 4.11
CA LEU A 373 0.08 -17.11 3.64
C LEU A 373 0.85 -18.40 3.98
N GLU A 374 0.66 -18.95 5.19
CA GLU A 374 1.30 -20.21 5.57
C GLU A 374 0.87 -21.38 4.66
N LYS A 375 -0.38 -21.40 4.22
CA LYS A 375 -0.95 -22.43 3.35
C LYS A 375 -0.55 -22.26 1.87
N ASP A 376 -0.26 -21.04 1.43
CA ASP A 376 -0.10 -20.69 0.01
C ASP A 376 1.06 -19.70 -0.21
N MET A 377 2.29 -20.11 0.16
CA MET A 377 3.51 -19.31 -0.08
C MET A 377 4.39 -19.81 -1.24
N ASP A 378 4.11 -20.98 -1.82
CA ASP A 378 5.00 -21.64 -2.79
C ASP A 378 5.26 -20.77 -4.04
N PHE A 379 4.30 -19.93 -4.43
CA PHE A 379 4.46 -19.00 -5.54
C PHE A 379 5.49 -17.89 -5.26
N LEU A 380 5.66 -17.50 -3.99
CA LEU A 380 6.64 -16.50 -3.54
C LEU A 380 8.06 -17.07 -3.51
N LEU A 381 8.19 -18.37 -3.23
CA LEU A 381 9.47 -19.06 -3.10
C LEU A 381 10.16 -19.34 -4.45
N GLN A 382 9.48 -19.10 -5.57
CA GLN A 382 10.04 -19.38 -6.89
C GLN A 382 11.26 -18.48 -7.19
N GLY A 383 12.34 -19.09 -7.66
CA GLY A 383 13.57 -18.36 -8.01
C GLY A 383 14.28 -17.70 -6.82
N ASP A 384 14.04 -18.19 -5.61
CA ASP A 384 14.61 -17.67 -4.36
C ASP A 384 14.34 -16.16 -4.16
N VAL A 385 13.23 -15.66 -4.71
CA VAL A 385 12.82 -14.26 -4.58
C VAL A 385 12.49 -13.95 -3.12
N PHE A 386 11.52 -14.68 -2.57
CA PHE A 386 11.31 -14.77 -1.13
C PHE A 386 11.92 -16.08 -0.63
N THR A 387 12.47 -16.06 0.57
CA THR A 387 12.90 -17.29 1.26
C THR A 387 11.89 -17.66 2.33
N LYS A 388 11.80 -18.96 2.62
CA LYS A 388 10.94 -19.44 3.71
C LYS A 388 11.34 -18.82 5.05
N ASP A 389 12.64 -18.60 5.26
CA ASP A 389 13.18 -17.94 6.44
C ASP A 389 12.73 -16.47 6.56
N GLN A 390 12.77 -15.70 5.46
CA GLN A 390 12.23 -14.33 5.43
C GLN A 390 10.74 -14.31 5.74
N LEU A 391 9.95 -15.18 5.10
CA LEU A 391 8.50 -15.23 5.31
C LEU A 391 8.15 -15.66 6.73
N GLN A 392 8.86 -16.64 7.31
CA GLN A 392 8.65 -17.03 8.70
C GLN A 392 8.97 -15.88 9.66
N GLY A 393 10.14 -15.26 9.52
CA GLY A 393 10.52 -14.11 10.36
C GLY A 393 9.54 -12.94 10.22
N TYR A 394 9.01 -12.72 9.01
CA TYR A 394 7.94 -11.75 8.77
C TYR A 394 6.64 -12.12 9.51
N MET A 395 6.19 -13.37 9.37
CA MET A 395 4.96 -13.84 10.04
C MET A 395 5.09 -13.80 11.55
N ASP A 396 6.24 -14.14 12.12
CA ASP A 396 6.49 -14.10 13.56
C ASP A 396 6.26 -12.69 14.12
N LEU A 397 6.79 -11.66 13.46
CA LEU A 397 6.55 -10.26 13.82
C LEU A 397 5.07 -9.87 13.74
N LYS A 398 4.37 -10.36 12.71
CA LYS A 398 2.96 -10.03 12.52
C LYS A 398 2.04 -10.76 13.48
N TRP A 399 2.42 -11.94 13.94
CA TRP A 399 1.69 -12.62 15.01
C TRP A 399 1.75 -11.85 16.33
N GLU A 400 2.87 -11.20 16.66
CA GLU A 400 2.96 -10.30 17.83
C GLU A 400 1.91 -9.18 17.75
N GLU A 401 1.80 -8.50 16.61
CA GLU A 401 0.78 -7.45 16.38
C GLU A 401 -0.66 -7.99 16.50
N VAL A 402 -0.91 -9.21 15.99
CA VAL A 402 -2.23 -9.86 16.10
C VAL A 402 -2.59 -10.10 17.57
N TYR A 403 -1.67 -10.70 18.34
CA TYR A 403 -1.93 -11.00 19.74
C TYR A 403 -2.07 -9.74 20.60
N GLU A 404 -1.27 -8.70 20.34
CA GLU A 404 -1.41 -7.42 21.05
C GLU A 404 -2.80 -6.81 20.79
N TYR A 405 -3.26 -6.81 19.54
CA TYR A 405 -4.59 -6.32 19.19
C TYR A 405 -5.72 -7.16 19.81
N GLU A 406 -5.65 -8.48 19.72
CA GLU A 406 -6.70 -9.39 20.22
C GLU A 406 -6.80 -9.45 21.75
N HIS A 407 -5.68 -9.23 22.46
CA HIS A 407 -5.66 -9.25 23.92
C HIS A 407 -5.89 -7.86 24.55
N THR A 408 -6.04 -6.81 23.75
CA THR A 408 -6.33 -5.46 24.24
C THR A 408 -7.84 -5.18 24.19
N PRO A 409 -8.54 -4.99 25.33
CA PRO A 409 -9.97 -4.68 25.34
C PRO A 409 -10.30 -3.42 24.53
N HIS A 410 -11.30 -3.51 23.67
CA HIS A 410 -11.65 -2.41 22.76
C HIS A 410 -12.70 -1.47 23.39
N PRO A 411 -12.63 -0.14 23.23
CA PRO A 411 -13.61 0.79 23.81
C PRO A 411 -15.08 0.48 23.46
N VAL A 412 -15.34 -0.09 22.28
CA VAL A 412 -16.70 -0.51 21.87
C VAL A 412 -17.25 -1.63 22.74
N GLU A 413 -16.41 -2.50 23.29
CA GLU A 413 -16.81 -3.63 24.14
C GLU A 413 -17.38 -3.13 25.47
N PHE A 414 -16.89 -2.01 25.99
CA PHE A 414 -17.49 -1.37 27.17
C PHE A 414 -18.90 -0.87 26.87
N LYS A 415 -19.15 -0.30 25.69
CA LYS A 415 -20.52 0.09 25.27
C LYS A 415 -21.46 -1.12 25.18
N LEU A 416 -20.95 -2.26 24.72
CA LEU A 416 -21.76 -3.45 24.44
C LEU A 416 -21.96 -4.34 25.68
N TYR A 417 -20.93 -4.47 26.51
CA TYR A 417 -20.82 -5.54 27.51
C TYR A 417 -20.49 -5.06 28.93
N TYR A 418 -20.30 -3.75 29.19
CA TYR A 418 -19.94 -3.31 30.55
C TYR A 418 -21.02 -3.66 31.60
N SER A 419 -22.28 -3.69 31.19
CA SER A 419 -23.43 -3.99 32.05
C SER A 419 -24.01 -5.39 31.86
N CYS A 420 -23.29 -6.31 31.18
CA CYS A 420 -23.81 -7.63 30.84
C CYS A 420 -23.95 -8.57 32.04
#